data_AF-A0A4V3DXC9-F1
#
_entry.id   AF-A0A4V3DXC9-F1
#
_cell.length_a   1.000
_cell.length_b   1.000
_cell.length_c   1.000
_cell.angle_alpha   90.00
_cell.angle_beta   90.00
_cell.angle_gamma   90.00
#
_symmetry.space_group_name_H-M   'P 1'
#
loop_
_entity.id
_entity.type
_entity.pdbx_description
1 polymer ?
#
loop_
_entity_poly.entity_id
_entity_poly.type
_entity_poly.pdbx_seq_one_letter_code
_entity_poly.pdbx_strand_id
1 'polypeptide(L)'
;MGVFRRFKTDQRGATAIIFGFVAIPLVALAGAAVDYSRASMAQTKIQVAIDQAALAIVKLPRTASQEVIDAIAKNAVESVFGFETGTRSPSGITLQPPTAERTGSAVTVRATGTSDSAFMQLLGIASTPIGASSQALWSTKRIEIALVLDNTGSMNDRESGKHKIEELINAAKEFVSEAKRKAVDNDSIKISIVPFDTEVRVDPDANRNATWFRFVDSSTVRANWTGYLIDRFGSYAGTDSPVTGEASKHPALKSTREGGSLPTITPLASVKTNSADMIARIEAMKPRGLTNIGLGVTWGLATLSASAPFSEASGERHVERYMIVFTDGDNTAYHKDGVLLSSLERGLSRAAKDKIVADMNTYTKLACDEAKKTASVYTIRLLKGDENLLRSCASTPSNYQDVQNPADLTSAFDRILRDILATRITS
;
A
#
# COMPACT_ATOMS: atom_id res chain seq x y z
N MET A 1 -92.35 6.91 42.60
CA MET A 1 -91.07 7.68 42.61
C MET A 1 -89.82 6.80 42.34
N GLY A 2 -89.90 5.71 41.57
CA GLY A 2 -88.75 4.78 41.40
C GLY A 2 -87.91 4.95 40.12
N VAL A 3 -88.45 5.60 39.08
CA VAL A 3 -87.81 5.64 37.74
C VAL A 3 -86.78 6.76 37.62
N PHE A 4 -87.06 7.95 38.17
CA PHE A 4 -86.13 9.09 38.14
C PHE A 4 -84.88 8.91 39.01
N ARG A 5 -84.97 8.13 40.10
CA ARG A 5 -83.81 7.78 40.94
C ARG A 5 -82.89 6.77 40.24
N ARG A 6 -83.46 5.92 39.38
CA ARG A 6 -82.74 4.95 38.54
C ARG A 6 -81.98 5.63 37.39
N PHE A 7 -82.55 6.67 36.79
CA PHE A 7 -81.88 7.47 35.75
C PHE A 7 -80.72 8.32 36.29
N LYS A 8 -80.84 8.83 37.53
CA LYS A 8 -79.77 9.57 38.22
C LYS A 8 -78.58 8.71 38.66
N THR A 9 -78.73 7.39 38.68
CA THR A 9 -77.68 6.43 39.09
C THR A 9 -77.18 5.58 37.93
N ASP A 10 -77.65 5.83 36.70
CA ASP A 10 -77.28 5.04 35.52
C ASP A 10 -75.93 5.49 34.95
N GLN A 11 -74.85 4.81 35.34
CA GLN A 11 -73.49 5.06 34.84
C GLN A 11 -73.22 4.43 33.45
N ARG A 12 -74.19 3.72 32.85
CA ARG A 12 -73.99 3.01 31.58
C ARG A 12 -73.72 3.94 30.38
N GLY A 13 -74.12 5.21 30.46
CA GLY A 13 -73.82 6.24 29.45
C GLY A 13 -72.44 6.90 29.61
N ALA A 14 -71.90 6.98 30.84
CA ALA A 14 -70.62 7.64 31.11
C ALA A 14 -69.44 6.85 30.53
N THR A 15 -69.51 5.51 30.56
CA THR A 15 -68.48 4.63 29.97
C THR A 15 -68.34 4.84 28.46
N ALA A 16 -69.46 5.01 27.74
CA ALA A 16 -69.44 5.25 26.30
C ALA A 16 -68.82 6.62 25.94
N ILE A 17 -69.09 7.65 26.75
CA ILE A 17 -68.52 8.99 26.56
C ILE A 17 -67.01 8.97 26.84
N ILE A 18 -66.57 8.39 27.96
CA ILE A 18 -65.14 8.26 28.29
C ILE A 18 -64.42 7.41 27.23
N PHE A 19 -65.03 6.31 26.80
CA PHE A 19 -64.49 5.47 25.73
C PHE A 19 -64.32 6.27 24.42
N GLY A 20 -65.32 7.06 24.02
CA GLY A 20 -65.22 7.91 22.83
C GLY A 20 -64.08 8.92 22.90
N PHE A 21 -63.90 9.59 24.05
CA PHE A 21 -62.81 10.54 24.24
C PHE A 21 -61.42 9.90 24.31
N VAL A 22 -61.30 8.67 24.83
CA VAL A 22 -60.02 7.94 24.92
C VAL A 22 -59.70 7.18 23.62
N ALA A 23 -60.71 6.76 22.86
CA ALA A 23 -60.51 6.08 21.59
C ALA A 23 -59.78 6.96 20.56
N ILE A 24 -60.10 8.26 20.51
CA ILE A 24 -59.46 9.21 19.59
C ILE A 24 -57.93 9.28 19.79
N PRO A 25 -57.39 9.58 20.99
CA PRO A 25 -55.94 9.63 21.19
C PRO A 25 -55.28 8.25 21.05
N LEU A 26 -55.94 7.15 21.41
CA LEU A 26 -55.38 5.80 21.19
C LEU A 26 -55.24 5.46 19.71
N VAL A 27 -56.26 5.75 18.90
CA VAL A 27 -56.20 5.56 17.43
C VAL A 27 -55.15 6.49 16.82
N ALA A 28 -55.07 7.74 17.28
CA ALA A 28 -54.05 8.68 16.82
C ALA A 28 -52.63 8.19 17.12
N LEU A 29 -52.38 7.65 18.31
CA LEU A 29 -51.08 7.08 18.70
C LEU A 29 -50.73 5.82 17.89
N ALA A 30 -51.70 4.91 17.72
CA ALA A 30 -51.51 3.72 16.90
C ALA A 30 -51.23 4.09 15.43
N GLY A 31 -51.98 5.06 14.89
CA GLY A 31 -51.79 5.58 13.54
C GLY A 31 -50.43 6.27 13.36
N ALA A 32 -49.99 7.06 14.35
CA ALA A 32 -48.66 7.67 14.35
C ALA A 32 -47.54 6.63 14.35
N ALA A 33 -47.70 5.52 15.08
CA ALA A 33 -46.75 4.42 15.03
C ALA A 33 -46.66 3.77 13.64
N VAL A 34 -47.80 3.64 12.94
CA VAL A 34 -47.83 3.11 11.57
C VAL A 34 -47.15 4.06 10.58
N ASP A 35 -47.46 5.37 10.64
CA ASP A 35 -46.84 6.37 9.78
C ASP A 35 -45.32 6.46 10.03
N TYR A 36 -44.90 6.43 11.30
CA TYR A 36 -43.49 6.38 11.66
C TYR A 36 -42.80 5.11 11.15
N SER A 37 -43.44 3.95 11.29
CA SER A 37 -42.92 2.69 10.78
C SER A 37 -42.72 2.74 9.26
N ARG A 38 -43.67 3.32 8.52
CA ARG A 38 -43.56 3.53 7.06
C ARG A 38 -42.39 4.46 6.72
N ALA A 39 -42.26 5.59 7.42
CA ALA A 39 -41.16 6.53 7.23
C ALA A 39 -39.80 5.88 7.53
N SER A 40 -39.70 5.10 8.61
CA SER A 40 -38.48 4.39 9.01
C SER A 40 -38.09 3.30 8.01
N MET A 41 -39.05 2.54 7.47
CA MET A 41 -38.81 1.57 6.39
C MET A 41 -38.31 2.27 5.12
N ALA A 42 -38.91 3.40 4.74
CA ALA A 42 -38.45 4.19 3.61
C ALA A 42 -37.01 4.68 3.83
N GLN A 43 -36.69 5.20 5.02
CA GLN A 43 -35.34 5.64 5.37
C GLN A 43 -34.31 4.49 5.27
N THR A 44 -34.66 3.29 5.74
CA THR A 44 -33.79 2.10 5.61
C THR A 44 -33.55 1.74 4.15
N LYS A 45 -34.58 1.83 3.29
CA LYS A 45 -34.41 1.61 1.84
C LYS A 45 -33.54 2.68 1.18
N ILE A 46 -33.67 3.95 1.60
CA ILE A 46 -32.77 5.02 1.13
C ILE A 46 -31.34 4.65 1.46
N GLN A 47 -31.05 4.23 2.70
CA GLN A 47 -29.70 3.84 3.12
C GLN A 47 -29.11 2.75 2.22
N VAL A 48 -29.86 1.68 1.95
CA VAL A 48 -29.42 0.59 1.05
C VAL A 48 -29.10 1.11 -0.35
N ALA A 49 -29.94 1.99 -0.90
CA ALA A 49 -29.75 2.52 -2.25
C ALA A 49 -28.50 3.42 -2.34
N ILE A 50 -28.30 4.31 -1.37
CA ILE A 50 -27.15 5.21 -1.37
C ILE A 50 -25.83 4.49 -1.01
N ASP A 51 -25.86 3.40 -0.24
CA ASP A 51 -24.69 2.55 0.00
C ASP A 51 -24.22 1.88 -1.30
N GLN A 52 -25.16 1.34 -2.08
CA GLN A 52 -24.88 0.78 -3.41
C GLN A 52 -24.37 1.87 -4.37
N ALA A 53 -24.98 3.05 -4.35
CA ALA A 53 -24.54 4.20 -5.15
C ALA A 53 -23.10 4.61 -4.80
N ALA A 54 -22.80 4.81 -3.52
CA ALA A 54 -21.48 5.23 -3.06
C ALA A 54 -20.41 4.23 -3.49
N LEU A 55 -20.68 2.93 -3.36
CA LEU A 55 -19.77 1.87 -3.79
C LEU A 55 -19.62 1.77 -5.32
N ALA A 56 -20.67 2.05 -6.09
CA ALA A 56 -20.59 2.07 -7.55
C ALA A 56 -19.78 3.28 -8.05
N ILE A 57 -20.02 4.46 -7.47
CA ILE A 57 -19.35 5.71 -7.83
C ILE A 57 -17.85 5.68 -7.48
N VAL A 58 -17.49 5.06 -6.36
CA VAL A 58 -16.09 4.99 -5.91
C VAL A 58 -15.20 4.11 -6.82
N LYS A 59 -15.81 3.24 -7.64
CA LYS A 59 -15.10 2.42 -8.63
C LYS A 59 -14.84 3.15 -9.96
N LEU A 60 -15.48 4.29 -10.20
CA LEU A 60 -15.26 5.08 -11.42
C LEU A 60 -13.91 5.80 -11.42
N PRO A 61 -13.29 6.06 -12.58
CA PRO A 61 -12.08 6.88 -12.68
C PRO A 61 -12.20 8.26 -12.03
N ARG A 62 -11.06 8.82 -11.55
CA ARG A 62 -11.01 10.18 -10.92
C ARG A 62 -11.49 11.25 -11.91
N THR A 63 -11.28 10.99 -13.19
CA THR A 63 -11.62 11.83 -14.34
C THR A 63 -13.08 11.73 -14.77
N ALA A 64 -13.88 10.84 -14.15
CA ALA A 64 -15.31 10.77 -14.44
C ALA A 64 -15.98 12.11 -14.09
N SER A 65 -16.81 12.60 -15.00
CA SER A 65 -17.49 13.88 -14.83
C SER A 65 -18.58 13.80 -13.78
N GLN A 66 -18.98 14.96 -13.24
CA GLN A 66 -19.99 15.04 -12.19
C GLN A 66 -21.35 14.51 -12.68
N GLU A 67 -21.67 14.69 -13.96
CA GLU A 67 -22.92 14.22 -14.56
C GLU A 67 -23.03 12.69 -14.52
N VAL A 68 -21.92 11.98 -14.72
CA VAL A 68 -21.89 10.51 -14.65
C VAL A 68 -22.10 10.03 -13.21
N ILE A 69 -21.52 10.73 -12.26
CA ILE A 69 -21.60 10.41 -10.83
C ILE A 69 -23.03 10.58 -10.33
N ASP A 70 -23.66 11.71 -10.63
CA ASP A 70 -25.04 12.00 -10.22
C ASP A 70 -26.04 11.06 -10.91
N ALA A 71 -25.79 10.68 -12.18
CA ALA A 71 -26.62 9.70 -12.88
C ALA A 71 -26.60 8.32 -12.19
N ILE A 72 -25.44 7.86 -11.69
CA ILE A 72 -25.35 6.59 -10.96
C ILE A 72 -26.11 6.69 -9.63
N ALA A 73 -25.95 7.78 -8.88
CA ALA A 73 -26.67 7.99 -7.64
C ALA A 73 -28.19 7.97 -7.86
N LYS A 74 -28.66 8.68 -8.89
CA LYS A 74 -30.06 8.71 -9.31
C LYS A 74 -30.55 7.30 -9.66
N ASN A 75 -29.87 6.61 -10.57
CA ASN A 75 -30.26 5.27 -11.01
C ASN A 75 -30.30 4.25 -9.86
N ALA A 76 -29.37 4.32 -8.91
CA ALA A 76 -29.36 3.44 -7.75
C ALA A 76 -30.61 3.65 -6.87
N VAL A 77 -30.94 4.91 -6.55
CA VAL A 77 -32.14 5.25 -5.79
C VAL A 77 -33.42 4.82 -6.53
N GLU A 78 -33.53 5.14 -7.81
CA GLU A 78 -34.70 4.81 -8.62
C GLU A 78 -34.87 3.29 -8.81
N SER A 79 -33.78 2.53 -8.91
CA SER A 79 -33.83 1.07 -9.03
C SER A 79 -34.34 0.37 -7.77
N VAL A 80 -33.99 0.88 -6.59
CA VAL A 80 -34.42 0.30 -5.30
C VAL A 80 -35.87 0.65 -4.99
N PHE A 81 -36.31 1.85 -5.39
CA PHE A 81 -37.66 2.34 -5.11
C PHE A 81 -38.68 2.02 -6.22
N GLY A 82 -38.22 1.82 -7.44
CA GLY A 82 -39.06 1.49 -8.60
C GLY A 82 -39.85 2.68 -9.16
N PHE A 83 -39.42 3.92 -8.91
CA PHE A 83 -40.02 5.13 -9.46
C PHE A 83 -39.00 6.27 -9.59
N GLU A 84 -39.32 7.26 -10.43
CA GLU A 84 -38.43 8.39 -10.72
C GLU A 84 -38.35 9.40 -9.56
N THR A 85 -37.13 9.82 -9.24
CA THR A 85 -36.87 10.92 -8.31
C THR A 85 -37.49 12.23 -8.81
N GLY A 86 -37.92 13.10 -7.89
CA GLY A 86 -38.70 14.29 -8.20
C GLY A 86 -40.20 14.04 -8.38
N THR A 87 -40.66 12.78 -8.31
CA THR A 87 -42.08 12.42 -8.38
C THR A 87 -42.59 11.85 -7.05
N ARG A 88 -43.93 11.82 -6.89
CA ARG A 88 -44.61 11.22 -5.73
C ARG A 88 -45.05 9.80 -6.07
N SER A 89 -44.59 8.82 -5.30
CA SER A 89 -44.97 7.41 -5.37
C SER A 89 -46.45 7.19 -5.02
N PRO A 90 -47.11 6.15 -5.56
CA PRO A 90 -48.43 5.71 -5.10
C PRO A 90 -48.50 5.41 -3.59
N SER A 91 -47.36 5.08 -2.99
CA SER A 91 -47.24 4.81 -1.55
C SER A 91 -47.10 6.07 -0.68
N GLY A 92 -47.14 7.27 -1.28
CA GLY A 92 -47.03 8.56 -0.58
C GLY A 92 -45.60 8.97 -0.24
N ILE A 93 -44.60 8.44 -0.95
CA ILE A 93 -43.19 8.82 -0.78
C ILE A 93 -42.79 9.77 -1.91
N THR A 94 -42.14 10.88 -1.57
CA THR A 94 -41.54 11.80 -2.55
C THR A 94 -40.04 11.88 -2.30
N LEU A 95 -39.22 11.56 -3.30
CA LEU A 95 -37.76 11.62 -3.21
C LEU A 95 -37.23 12.79 -4.02
N GLN A 96 -36.26 13.53 -3.49
CA GLN A 96 -35.49 14.51 -4.26
C GLN A 96 -34.38 13.80 -5.05
N PRO A 97 -33.89 14.37 -6.17
CA PRO A 97 -32.70 13.86 -6.82
C PRO A 97 -31.53 13.77 -5.82
N PRO A 98 -30.87 12.61 -5.71
CA PRO A 98 -29.76 12.45 -4.79
C PRO A 98 -28.56 13.27 -5.25
N THR A 99 -27.70 13.67 -4.31
CA THR A 99 -26.44 14.35 -4.60
C THR A 99 -25.27 13.43 -4.28
N ALA A 100 -24.24 13.45 -5.11
CA ALA A 100 -23.03 12.68 -4.90
C ALA A 100 -21.79 13.58 -5.03
N GLU A 101 -21.01 13.69 -3.97
CA GLU A 101 -19.86 14.58 -3.90
C GLU A 101 -18.58 13.77 -3.68
N ARG A 102 -17.50 14.18 -4.35
CA ARG A 102 -16.15 13.64 -4.14
C ARG A 102 -15.32 14.62 -3.32
N THR A 103 -14.78 14.15 -2.20
CA THR A 103 -13.88 14.94 -1.36
C THR A 103 -12.65 14.10 -1.01
N GLY A 104 -11.51 14.41 -1.60
CA GLY A 104 -10.29 13.62 -1.43
C GLY A 104 -10.44 12.19 -1.95
N SER A 105 -10.31 11.19 -1.07
CA SER A 105 -10.54 9.77 -1.36
C SER A 105 -11.95 9.30 -1.01
N ALA A 106 -12.81 10.18 -0.48
CA ALA A 106 -14.17 9.85 -0.09
C ALA A 106 -15.18 10.25 -1.16
N VAL A 107 -16.17 9.37 -1.38
CA VAL A 107 -17.40 9.66 -2.11
C VAL A 107 -18.52 9.70 -1.09
N THR A 108 -19.24 10.82 -1.00
CA THR A 108 -20.41 10.96 -0.13
C THR A 108 -21.66 11.06 -0.98
N VAL A 109 -22.63 10.18 -0.76
CA VAL A 109 -23.94 10.20 -1.44
C VAL A 109 -25.01 10.54 -0.42
N ARG A 110 -25.87 11.50 -0.76
CA ARG A 110 -27.00 11.94 0.07
C ARG A 110 -28.29 11.83 -0.71
N ALA A 111 -29.32 11.35 -0.04
CA ALA A 111 -30.67 11.29 -0.59
C ALA A 111 -31.68 11.71 0.47
N THR A 112 -32.64 12.53 0.07
CA THR A 112 -33.65 13.15 0.93
C THR A 112 -35.03 13.02 0.31
N GLY A 113 -36.07 13.12 1.13
CA GLY A 113 -37.44 13.03 0.69
C GLY A 113 -38.43 13.23 1.84
N THR A 114 -39.70 12.95 1.55
CA THR A 114 -40.80 12.99 2.51
C THR A 114 -41.67 11.75 2.38
N SER A 115 -42.21 11.29 3.51
CA SER A 115 -43.25 10.26 3.58
C SER A 115 -44.54 10.90 4.07
N ASP A 116 -45.60 10.78 3.29
CA ASP A 116 -46.93 11.28 3.65
C ASP A 116 -47.49 10.53 4.85
N SER A 117 -48.11 11.27 5.76
CA SER A 117 -48.73 10.72 6.96
C SER A 117 -50.22 10.48 6.70
N ALA A 118 -50.72 9.28 6.98
CA ALA A 118 -52.14 8.97 6.85
C ALA A 118 -52.93 9.33 8.12
N PHE A 119 -52.34 9.11 9.29
CA PHE A 119 -52.96 9.32 10.60
C PHE A 119 -52.39 10.55 11.30
N MET A 120 -51.07 10.80 11.21
CA MET A 120 -50.47 11.99 11.86
C MET A 120 -50.96 13.30 11.23
N GLN A 121 -51.55 13.26 10.03
CA GLN A 121 -52.19 14.42 9.43
C GLN A 121 -53.38 14.93 10.27
N LEU A 122 -54.08 14.04 11.00
CA LEU A 122 -55.14 14.42 11.94
C LEU A 122 -54.60 15.29 13.10
N LEU A 123 -53.30 15.15 13.39
CA LEU A 123 -52.57 15.94 14.38
C LEU A 123 -51.83 17.14 13.77
N GLY A 124 -52.07 17.45 12.48
CA GLY A 124 -51.43 18.56 11.77
C GLY A 124 -50.08 18.26 11.13
N ILE A 125 -49.59 17.00 11.19
CA ILE A 125 -48.33 16.59 10.57
C ILE A 125 -48.64 15.89 9.25
N ALA A 126 -48.60 16.63 8.14
CA ALA A 126 -48.97 16.10 6.83
C ALA A 126 -47.92 15.12 6.26
N SER A 127 -46.64 15.30 6.60
CA SER A 127 -45.55 14.44 6.12
C SER A 127 -44.38 14.43 7.09
N THR A 128 -43.59 13.36 7.03
CA THR A 128 -42.36 13.19 7.82
C THR A 128 -41.16 13.24 6.88
N PRO A 129 -40.13 14.06 7.17
CA PRO A 129 -38.90 14.08 6.38
C PRO A 129 -38.14 12.77 6.56
N ILE A 130 -37.62 12.24 5.45
CA ILE A 130 -36.77 11.05 5.42
C ILE A 130 -35.49 11.38 4.67
N GLY A 131 -34.38 10.76 5.07
CA GLY A 131 -33.12 10.96 4.40
C GLY A 131 -32.00 10.16 5.03
N ALA A 132 -30.94 9.99 4.26
CA ALA A 132 -29.73 9.30 4.71
C ALA A 132 -28.50 9.84 3.96
N SER A 133 -27.34 9.58 4.54
CA SER A 133 -26.03 9.90 3.97
C SER A 133 -25.15 8.68 4.08
N SER A 134 -24.46 8.34 2.99
CA SER A 134 -23.49 7.25 2.95
C SER A 134 -22.16 7.74 2.40
N GLN A 135 -21.08 7.15 2.88
CA GLN A 135 -19.72 7.47 2.45
C GLN A 135 -18.97 6.19 2.11
N ALA A 136 -18.36 6.17 0.92
CA ALA A 136 -17.44 5.13 0.50
C ALA A 136 -16.04 5.71 0.29
N LEU A 137 -15.01 5.00 0.77
CA LEU A 137 -13.62 5.36 0.54
C LEU A 137 -13.10 4.63 -0.70
N TRP A 138 -12.38 5.35 -1.54
CA TRP A 138 -11.66 4.74 -2.64
C TRP A 138 -10.60 3.81 -2.08
N SER A 139 -10.57 2.56 -2.52
CA SER A 139 -9.44 1.67 -2.26
C SER A 139 -8.20 2.26 -2.91
N THR A 140 -7.47 3.06 -2.14
CA THR A 140 -6.15 3.58 -2.48
C THR A 140 -5.12 2.66 -1.84
N LYS A 141 -5.11 1.38 -2.22
CA LYS A 141 -3.97 0.52 -1.89
C LYS A 141 -2.73 1.23 -2.41
N ARG A 142 -1.89 1.66 -1.47
CA ARG A 142 -0.61 2.29 -1.76
C ARG A 142 0.41 1.19 -1.89
N ILE A 143 1.30 1.36 -2.85
CA ILE A 143 2.32 0.37 -3.17
C ILE A 143 3.67 0.99 -2.86
N GLU A 144 4.47 0.31 -2.05
CA GLU A 144 5.85 0.69 -1.76
C GLU A 144 6.77 -0.42 -2.28
N ILE A 145 7.70 -0.07 -3.18
CA ILE A 145 8.59 -1.03 -3.84
C ILE A 145 10.04 -0.70 -3.50
N ALA A 146 10.83 -1.68 -3.07
CA ALA A 146 12.28 -1.60 -3.04
C ALA A 146 12.88 -2.37 -4.22
N LEU A 147 13.56 -1.65 -5.12
CA LEU A 147 14.37 -2.26 -6.18
C LEU A 147 15.79 -2.45 -5.66
N VAL A 148 16.14 -3.69 -5.31
CA VAL A 148 17.47 -4.09 -4.84
C VAL A 148 18.26 -4.59 -6.04
N LEU A 149 19.20 -3.78 -6.53
CA LEU A 149 19.83 -3.95 -7.83
C LEU A 149 21.32 -4.25 -7.68
N ASP A 150 21.73 -5.43 -8.16
CA ASP A 150 23.12 -5.86 -8.19
C ASP A 150 23.95 -4.96 -9.12
N ASN A 151 24.97 -4.31 -8.54
CA ASN A 151 25.91 -3.42 -9.24
C ASN A 151 27.34 -4.02 -9.25
N THR A 152 27.45 -5.34 -9.09
CA THR A 152 28.73 -6.01 -8.84
C THR A 152 29.56 -6.18 -10.10
N GLY A 153 30.84 -6.55 -9.96
CA GLY A 153 31.76 -6.68 -11.09
C GLY A 153 31.33 -7.71 -12.15
N SER A 154 30.63 -8.79 -11.76
CA SER A 154 30.09 -9.80 -12.69
C SER A 154 29.06 -9.24 -13.67
N MET A 155 28.37 -8.16 -13.29
CA MET A 155 27.44 -7.45 -14.16
C MET A 155 28.13 -6.77 -15.36
N ASN A 156 29.47 -6.69 -15.36
CA ASN A 156 30.25 -6.26 -16.51
C ASN A 156 30.44 -7.36 -17.57
N ASP A 157 30.11 -8.61 -17.27
CA ASP A 157 30.19 -9.69 -18.24
C ASP A 157 29.25 -9.39 -19.42
N ARG A 158 29.66 -9.85 -20.61
CA ARG A 158 28.88 -9.72 -21.85
C ARG A 158 28.19 -11.01 -22.18
N GLU A 159 26.92 -10.89 -22.54
CA GLU A 159 26.06 -12.00 -22.92
C GLU A 159 25.26 -11.56 -24.14
N SER A 160 25.31 -12.35 -25.21
CA SER A 160 24.76 -11.96 -26.52
C SER A 160 25.24 -10.58 -27.03
N GLY A 161 26.49 -10.21 -26.72
CA GLY A 161 27.11 -8.97 -27.22
C GLY A 161 26.88 -7.70 -26.39
N LYS A 162 26.02 -7.75 -25.36
CA LYS A 162 25.73 -6.61 -24.47
C LYS A 162 26.19 -6.88 -23.04
N HIS A 163 26.48 -5.83 -22.28
CA HIS A 163 26.81 -5.98 -20.86
C HIS A 163 25.53 -6.27 -20.05
N LYS A 164 25.59 -7.21 -19.11
CA LYS A 164 24.43 -7.55 -18.27
C LYS A 164 23.87 -6.32 -17.54
N ILE A 165 24.74 -5.42 -17.07
CA ILE A 165 24.34 -4.17 -16.41
C ILE A 165 23.53 -3.24 -17.31
N GLU A 166 23.82 -3.20 -18.61
CA GLU A 166 23.08 -2.35 -19.56
C GLU A 166 21.63 -2.83 -19.69
N GLU A 167 21.43 -4.15 -19.74
CA GLU A 167 20.09 -4.74 -19.80
C GLU A 167 19.34 -4.59 -18.47
N LEU A 168 20.03 -4.72 -17.32
CA LEU A 168 19.44 -4.39 -16.01
C LEU A 168 18.97 -2.94 -15.94
N ILE A 169 19.83 -1.99 -16.35
CA ILE A 169 19.52 -0.56 -16.38
C ILE A 169 18.29 -0.31 -17.26
N ASN A 170 18.25 -0.88 -18.46
CA ASN A 170 17.11 -0.74 -19.37
C ASN A 170 15.81 -1.29 -18.76
N ALA A 171 15.85 -2.49 -18.19
CA ALA A 171 14.67 -3.14 -17.61
C ALA A 171 14.15 -2.37 -16.37
N ALA A 172 15.04 -1.93 -15.48
CA ALA A 172 14.66 -1.17 -14.28
C ALA A 172 14.10 0.23 -14.63
N LYS A 173 14.64 0.90 -15.66
CA LYS A 173 14.10 2.17 -16.17
C LYS A 173 12.69 2.01 -16.74
N GLU A 174 12.46 0.95 -17.50
CA GLU A 174 11.13 0.68 -18.05
C GLU A 174 10.14 0.35 -16.94
N PHE A 175 10.55 -0.43 -15.93
CA PHE A 175 9.75 -0.70 -14.74
C PHE A 175 9.31 0.59 -14.03
N VAL A 176 10.24 1.52 -13.76
CA VAL A 176 9.92 2.81 -13.14
C VAL A 176 8.99 3.64 -14.02
N SER A 177 9.19 3.62 -15.34
CA SER A 177 8.37 4.34 -16.31
C SER A 177 6.94 3.81 -16.38
N GLU A 178 6.76 2.49 -16.42
CA GLU A 178 5.44 1.85 -16.40
C GLU A 178 4.74 2.05 -15.05
N ALA A 179 5.47 1.93 -13.94
CA ALA A 179 4.94 2.24 -12.62
C ALA A 179 4.43 3.70 -12.55
N LYS A 180 5.14 4.67 -13.14
CA LYS A 180 4.69 6.07 -13.26
C LYS A 180 3.39 6.20 -14.05
N ARG A 181 3.27 5.48 -15.16
CA ARG A 181 2.06 5.48 -16.01
C ARG A 181 0.86 4.91 -15.25
N LYS A 182 1.07 3.93 -14.37
CA LYS A 182 0.03 3.26 -13.56
C LYS A 182 -0.28 3.92 -12.22
N ALA A 183 0.61 4.78 -11.73
CA ALA A 183 0.36 5.60 -10.56
C ALA A 183 -0.83 6.56 -10.82
N VAL A 184 -1.78 6.61 -9.90
CA VAL A 184 -3.00 7.43 -10.01
C VAL A 184 -2.79 8.80 -9.35
N ASP A 185 -2.02 8.84 -8.28
CA ASP A 185 -1.65 10.03 -7.52
C ASP A 185 -0.23 9.88 -6.94
N ASN A 186 0.24 10.88 -6.20
CA ASN A 186 1.61 10.91 -5.65
C ASN A 186 1.86 9.83 -4.58
N ASP A 187 0.84 9.31 -3.92
CA ASP A 187 0.99 8.33 -2.84
C ASP A 187 0.66 6.90 -3.27
N SER A 188 0.09 6.74 -4.47
CA SER A 188 -0.35 5.45 -4.99
C SER A 188 0.80 4.45 -5.22
N ILE A 189 1.96 4.92 -5.69
CA ILE A 189 3.16 4.10 -5.89
C ILE A 189 4.40 4.90 -5.48
N LYS A 190 5.16 4.36 -4.53
CA LYS A 190 6.49 4.83 -4.17
C LYS A 190 7.53 3.75 -4.44
N ILE A 191 8.71 4.17 -4.87
CA ILE A 191 9.82 3.28 -5.20
C ILE A 191 11.08 3.77 -4.49
N SER A 192 11.87 2.85 -3.96
CA SER A 192 13.26 3.07 -3.53
C SER A 192 14.20 2.29 -4.44
N ILE A 193 15.39 2.84 -4.69
CA ILE A 193 16.43 2.21 -5.51
C ILE A 193 17.61 1.92 -4.61
N VAL A 194 18.01 0.65 -4.51
CA VAL A 194 19.08 0.17 -3.65
C VAL A 194 20.13 -0.55 -4.49
N PRO A 195 21.08 0.18 -5.08
CA PRO A 195 22.26 -0.40 -5.70
C PRO A 195 23.17 -0.99 -4.63
N PHE A 196 23.68 -2.21 -4.84
CA PHE A 196 24.58 -2.85 -3.89
C PHE A 196 25.79 -3.52 -4.57
N ASP A 197 26.88 -3.59 -3.82
CA ASP A 197 27.97 -4.55 -4.03
C ASP A 197 28.25 -5.25 -2.67
N THR A 198 29.51 -5.38 -2.26
CA THR A 198 29.90 -5.63 -0.86
C THR A 198 29.56 -4.50 0.10
N GLU A 199 29.15 -3.35 -0.43
CA GLU A 199 28.84 -2.10 0.25
C GLU A 199 27.52 -1.55 -0.30
N VAL A 200 26.89 -0.67 0.47
CA VAL A 200 25.87 0.26 -0.03
C VAL A 200 26.30 1.68 0.24
N ARG A 201 25.64 2.65 -0.39
CA ARG A 201 25.97 4.05 -0.22
C ARG A 201 24.74 4.89 0.07
N VAL A 202 24.80 5.71 1.11
CA VAL A 202 23.80 6.76 1.37
C VAL A 202 24.34 8.12 0.96
N ASP A 203 23.48 9.14 0.92
CA ASP A 203 23.93 10.52 0.75
C ASP A 203 24.83 10.92 1.95
N PRO A 204 26.13 11.15 1.75
CA PRO A 204 27.03 11.49 2.84
C PRO A 204 26.77 12.88 3.41
N ASP A 205 26.24 13.82 2.62
CA ASP A 205 26.03 15.19 3.06
C ASP A 205 24.77 15.29 3.91
N ALA A 206 23.70 14.58 3.52
CA ALA A 206 22.50 14.44 4.34
C ALA A 206 22.76 13.70 5.67
N ASN A 207 23.74 12.80 5.71
CA ASN A 207 23.96 11.90 6.84
C ASN A 207 25.24 12.17 7.64
N ARG A 208 26.08 13.15 7.27
CA ARG A 208 27.44 13.31 7.80
C ARG A 208 27.52 13.34 9.33
N ASN A 209 26.53 13.95 9.96
CA ASN A 209 26.45 14.15 11.41
C ASN A 209 25.51 13.17 12.12
N ALA A 210 24.98 12.18 11.41
CA ALA A 210 24.05 11.24 12.00
C ALA A 210 24.72 10.29 13.01
N THR A 211 23.90 9.75 13.91
CA THR A 211 24.35 8.90 15.03
C THR A 211 24.00 7.42 14.84
N TRP A 212 23.28 7.08 13.77
CA TRP A 212 22.83 5.71 13.47
C TRP A 212 23.93 4.80 12.88
N PHE A 213 25.09 5.36 12.53
CA PHE A 213 26.26 4.61 12.06
C PHE A 213 27.49 4.84 12.95
N ARG A 214 28.47 3.95 12.80
CA ARG A 214 29.80 4.02 13.44
C ARG A 214 30.90 3.75 12.43
N PHE A 215 32.07 4.36 12.59
CA PHE A 215 33.22 4.02 11.76
C PHE A 215 33.90 2.75 12.26
N VAL A 216 34.31 1.88 11.33
CA VAL A 216 35.00 0.62 11.66
C VAL A 216 36.52 0.75 11.73
N ASP A 217 37.06 1.85 11.21
CA ASP A 217 38.47 2.13 11.21
C ASP A 217 38.73 3.59 11.66
N SER A 218 39.91 3.84 12.20
CA SER A 218 40.29 5.18 12.69
C SER A 218 40.66 6.17 11.59
N SER A 219 40.81 5.71 10.34
CA SER A 219 41.16 6.55 9.19
C SER A 219 39.91 7.19 8.53
N THR A 220 38.75 6.59 8.74
CA THR A 220 37.46 7.09 8.32
C THR A 220 36.86 7.97 9.41
N VAL A 221 36.67 9.24 9.08
CA VAL A 221 36.08 10.25 9.95
C VAL A 221 34.94 10.97 9.22
N ARG A 222 34.08 11.68 9.97
CA ARG A 222 32.94 12.40 9.38
C ARG A 222 33.34 13.32 8.23
N ALA A 223 34.50 13.97 8.30
CA ALA A 223 34.97 14.89 7.26
C ALA A 223 35.32 14.20 5.92
N ASN A 224 35.78 12.94 5.95
CA ASN A 224 36.25 12.24 4.75
C ASN A 224 35.36 11.06 4.33
N TRP A 225 34.29 10.80 5.09
CA TRP A 225 33.32 9.76 4.76
C TRP A 225 32.50 10.13 3.52
N THR A 226 32.37 9.17 2.63
CA THR A 226 31.73 9.30 1.30
C THR A 226 30.40 8.58 1.20
N GLY A 227 29.86 8.08 2.32
CA GLY A 227 28.50 7.53 2.43
C GLY A 227 28.43 6.01 2.47
N TYR A 228 29.58 5.30 2.46
CA TYR A 228 29.61 3.85 2.38
C TYR A 228 29.37 3.15 3.71
N LEU A 229 28.57 2.09 3.64
CA LEU A 229 28.14 1.26 4.76
C LEU A 229 28.30 -0.21 4.39
N ILE A 230 28.50 -1.03 5.41
CA ILE A 230 28.72 -2.47 5.31
C ILE A 230 27.81 -3.24 6.28
N ASP A 231 27.92 -4.56 6.27
CA ASP A 231 27.09 -5.46 7.06
C ASP A 231 27.18 -5.24 8.57
N ARG A 232 26.05 -5.46 9.24
CA ARG A 232 26.01 -5.72 10.69
C ARG A 232 26.24 -7.21 10.96
N PHE A 233 26.74 -7.54 12.15
CA PHE A 233 27.01 -8.92 12.57
C PHE A 233 26.34 -9.26 13.90
N GLY A 234 26.44 -10.53 14.30
CA GLY A 234 25.84 -11.04 15.53
C GLY A 234 24.31 -11.03 15.44
N SER A 235 23.65 -10.58 16.50
CA SER A 235 22.18 -10.48 16.55
C SER A 235 21.56 -9.50 15.56
N TYR A 236 22.38 -8.66 14.90
CA TYR A 236 21.91 -7.64 13.97
C TYR A 236 22.10 -8.03 12.50
N ALA A 237 22.76 -9.16 12.22
CA ALA A 237 23.06 -9.61 10.87
C ALA A 237 21.77 -9.89 10.07
N GLY A 238 21.66 -9.30 8.87
CA GLY A 238 20.48 -9.45 8.03
C GLY A 238 19.20 -8.79 8.57
N THR A 239 19.27 -7.97 9.63
CA THR A 239 18.08 -7.32 10.20
C THR A 239 18.09 -5.83 9.90
N ASP A 240 16.94 -5.19 10.03
CA ASP A 240 16.74 -3.74 10.07
C ASP A 240 16.50 -3.23 11.51
N SER A 241 16.85 -4.03 12.52
CA SER A 241 16.67 -3.70 13.94
C SER A 241 17.12 -2.27 14.28
N PRO A 242 16.37 -1.54 15.12
CA PRO A 242 16.65 -0.15 15.44
C PRO A 242 17.98 0.00 16.18
N VAL A 243 18.58 1.18 16.03
CA VAL A 243 19.84 1.51 16.72
C VAL A 243 19.55 1.86 18.17
N THR A 244 19.93 0.98 19.09
CA THR A 244 19.74 1.13 20.56
C THR A 244 21.06 1.27 21.33
N GLY A 245 22.20 1.05 20.67
CA GLY A 245 23.54 1.16 21.24
C GLY A 245 24.66 0.98 20.19
N GLU A 246 25.92 1.08 20.61
CA GLU A 246 27.07 1.09 19.68
C GLU A 246 27.15 -0.17 18.80
N ALA A 247 26.89 -1.35 19.37
CA ALA A 247 26.92 -2.62 18.62
C ALA A 247 25.83 -2.72 17.54
N SER A 248 24.71 -1.98 17.70
CA SER A 248 23.58 -1.99 16.76
C SER A 248 23.72 -1.00 15.61
N LYS A 249 24.67 -0.04 15.71
CA LYS A 249 24.92 0.97 14.68
C LYS A 249 25.42 0.32 13.38
N HIS A 250 25.01 0.91 12.27
CA HIS A 250 25.49 0.48 10.95
C HIS A 250 26.99 0.78 10.81
N PRO A 251 27.84 -0.19 10.45
CA PRO A 251 29.25 0.07 10.32
C PRO A 251 29.54 0.78 8.99
N ALA A 252 30.40 1.79 9.05
CA ALA A 252 30.73 2.70 7.95
C ALA A 252 32.24 2.71 7.70
N LEU A 253 32.63 2.79 6.44
CA LEU A 253 34.03 2.87 6.00
C LEU A 253 34.20 3.90 4.89
N LYS A 254 35.44 4.34 4.67
CA LYS A 254 35.82 5.10 3.49
C LYS A 254 36.13 4.11 2.37
N SER A 255 35.23 3.98 1.39
CA SER A 255 35.50 3.13 0.23
C SER A 255 36.42 3.85 -0.75
N THR A 256 37.54 3.22 -1.08
CA THR A 256 38.45 3.63 -2.15
C THR A 256 38.65 2.42 -3.08
N ARG A 257 37.71 2.16 -3.99
CA ARG A 257 37.89 1.11 -5.00
C ARG A 257 37.86 1.68 -6.41
N GLU A 258 38.59 1.03 -7.31
CA GLU A 258 38.53 1.23 -8.75
C GLU A 258 37.10 0.96 -9.29
N GLY A 259 36.74 1.60 -10.41
CA GLY A 259 35.40 1.47 -11.03
C GLY A 259 34.42 2.61 -10.73
N GLY A 260 34.84 3.63 -9.98
CA GLY A 260 34.02 4.80 -9.67
C GLY A 260 33.09 4.58 -8.48
N SER A 261 32.25 5.56 -8.21
CA SER A 261 31.39 5.58 -7.03
C SER A 261 30.11 4.76 -7.24
N LEU A 262 29.75 3.91 -6.26
CA LEU A 262 28.42 3.32 -6.19
C LEU A 262 27.38 4.46 -6.14
N PRO A 263 26.26 4.37 -6.89
CA PRO A 263 25.19 5.35 -6.77
C PRO A 263 24.57 5.28 -5.37
N THR A 264 24.15 6.42 -4.81
CA THR A 264 23.51 6.42 -3.48
C THR A 264 22.13 5.80 -3.54
N ILE A 265 21.71 5.16 -2.45
CA ILE A 265 20.32 4.71 -2.28
C ILE A 265 19.39 5.90 -2.50
N THR A 266 18.38 5.70 -3.35
CA THR A 266 17.24 6.61 -3.45
C THR A 266 16.22 6.15 -2.42
N PRO A 267 15.91 6.96 -1.38
CA PRO A 267 14.87 6.63 -0.42
C PRO A 267 13.52 6.43 -1.09
N LEU A 268 12.58 5.83 -0.35
CA LEU A 268 11.25 5.58 -0.89
C LEU A 268 10.57 6.91 -1.25
N ALA A 269 10.29 7.10 -2.54
CA ALA A 269 9.76 8.37 -3.04
C ALA A 269 8.65 8.13 -4.08
N SER A 270 7.76 9.11 -4.23
CA SER A 270 6.68 9.05 -5.22
C SER A 270 7.23 8.90 -6.64
N VAL A 271 6.77 7.88 -7.37
CA VAL A 271 7.19 7.65 -8.76
C VAL A 271 6.67 8.75 -9.71
N LYS A 272 5.55 9.41 -9.37
CA LYS A 272 4.99 10.50 -10.17
C LYS A 272 5.93 11.69 -10.25
N THR A 273 6.48 12.11 -9.11
CA THR A 273 7.31 13.31 -9.01
C THR A 273 8.80 13.03 -9.13
N ASN A 274 9.28 11.85 -8.72
CA ASN A 274 10.72 11.57 -8.61
C ASN A 274 11.25 10.54 -9.63
N SER A 275 10.45 10.13 -10.61
CA SER A 275 10.86 9.13 -11.62
C SER A 275 12.10 9.54 -12.42
N ALA A 276 12.29 10.82 -12.71
CA ALA A 276 13.48 11.30 -13.41
C ALA A 276 14.75 11.05 -12.59
N ASP A 277 14.72 11.37 -11.30
CA ASP A 277 15.85 11.15 -10.38
C ASP A 277 16.11 9.66 -10.14
N MET A 278 15.04 8.84 -10.05
CA MET A 278 15.16 7.38 -9.97
C MET A 278 15.83 6.80 -11.22
N ILE A 279 15.41 7.25 -12.42
CA ILE A 279 15.98 6.82 -13.69
C ILE A 279 17.45 7.25 -13.77
N ALA A 280 17.77 8.51 -13.46
CA ALA A 280 19.14 9.00 -13.45
C ALA A 280 20.03 8.22 -12.45
N ARG A 281 19.47 7.81 -11.30
CA ARG A 281 20.16 6.97 -10.33
C ARG A 281 20.50 5.59 -10.90
N ILE A 282 19.54 4.95 -11.57
CA ILE A 282 19.72 3.65 -12.23
C ILE A 282 20.75 3.78 -13.36
N GLU A 283 20.69 4.82 -14.18
CA GLU A 283 21.64 5.06 -15.28
C GLU A 283 23.08 5.29 -14.80
N ALA A 284 23.26 5.78 -13.58
CA ALA A 284 24.58 5.98 -12.98
C ALA A 284 25.24 4.68 -12.49
N MET A 285 24.54 3.55 -12.50
CA MET A 285 25.08 2.25 -12.10
C MET A 285 26.23 1.82 -13.01
N LYS A 286 27.32 1.36 -12.38
CA LYS A 286 28.55 0.91 -13.04
C LYS A 286 29.06 -0.33 -12.31
N PRO A 287 29.32 -1.44 -13.00
CA PRO A 287 29.81 -2.67 -12.37
C PRO A 287 31.07 -2.42 -11.55
N ARG A 288 31.10 -2.89 -10.30
CA ARG A 288 32.26 -2.76 -9.42
C ARG A 288 32.26 -3.79 -8.29
N GLY A 289 33.43 -4.06 -7.74
CA GLY A 289 33.53 -4.84 -6.51
C GLY A 289 33.03 -6.28 -6.65
N LEU A 290 32.69 -6.85 -5.49
CA LEU A 290 32.23 -8.24 -5.32
C LEU A 290 30.79 -8.23 -4.78
N THR A 291 30.19 -9.40 -4.67
CA THR A 291 28.76 -9.57 -4.46
C THR A 291 28.42 -9.93 -3.03
N ASN A 292 27.59 -9.10 -2.38
CA ASN A 292 26.91 -9.39 -1.12
C ASN A 292 25.40 -9.12 -1.24
N ILE A 293 24.65 -10.15 -1.61
CA ILE A 293 23.18 -10.09 -1.79
C ILE A 293 22.50 -9.78 -0.45
N GLY A 294 23.00 -10.34 0.65
CA GLY A 294 22.41 -10.15 1.99
C GLY A 294 22.40 -8.68 2.43
N LEU A 295 23.47 -7.95 2.13
CA LEU A 295 23.56 -6.51 2.40
C LEU A 295 22.50 -5.73 1.58
N GLY A 296 22.38 -6.02 0.29
CA GLY A 296 21.39 -5.40 -0.59
C GLY A 296 19.96 -5.61 -0.07
N VAL A 297 19.61 -6.85 0.30
CA VAL A 297 18.29 -7.19 0.88
C VAL A 297 18.04 -6.45 2.19
N THR A 298 19.05 -6.40 3.07
CA THR A 298 18.94 -5.70 4.36
C THR A 298 18.65 -4.20 4.17
N TRP A 299 19.32 -3.56 3.22
CA TRP A 299 19.11 -2.14 2.93
C TRP A 299 17.82 -1.87 2.13
N GLY A 300 17.37 -2.82 1.30
CA GLY A 300 16.03 -2.80 0.72
C GLY A 300 14.93 -2.93 1.76
N LEU A 301 15.15 -3.71 2.82
CA LEU A 301 14.22 -3.79 3.94
C LEU A 301 14.20 -2.47 4.71
N ALA A 302 15.37 -1.86 4.98
CA ALA A 302 15.46 -0.61 5.70
C ALA A 302 14.65 0.53 5.04
N THR A 303 14.59 0.59 3.71
CA THR A 303 13.76 1.58 2.99
C THR A 303 12.26 1.31 3.09
N LEU A 304 11.85 0.06 3.34
CA LEU A 304 10.44 -0.36 3.48
C LEU A 304 9.93 -0.37 4.93
N SER A 305 10.82 -0.37 5.91
CA SER A 305 10.48 -0.38 7.34
C SER A 305 10.68 0.96 8.04
N ALA A 306 11.07 2.02 7.31
CA ALA A 306 11.43 3.32 7.88
C ALA A 306 12.54 3.20 8.95
N SER A 307 13.54 2.36 8.68
CA SER A 307 14.72 2.22 9.51
C SER A 307 15.77 3.25 9.12
N ALA A 308 16.43 3.84 10.13
CA ALA A 308 17.42 4.90 9.92
C ALA A 308 18.46 4.50 8.85
N PRO A 309 18.77 5.37 7.89
CA PRO A 309 18.39 6.79 7.80
C PRO A 309 17.00 7.08 7.20
N PHE A 310 16.26 6.07 6.78
CA PHE A 310 15.01 6.25 6.05
C PHE A 310 13.84 6.43 7.01
N SER A 311 12.87 7.24 6.59
CA SER A 311 11.65 7.53 7.34
C SER A 311 10.40 7.60 6.43
N GLU A 312 10.58 7.34 5.14
CA GLU A 312 9.60 7.61 4.10
C GLU A 312 8.54 6.52 3.95
N ALA A 313 8.81 5.31 4.47
CA ALA A 313 7.85 4.22 4.48
C ALA A 313 6.65 4.57 5.35
N SER A 314 5.45 4.37 4.82
CA SER A 314 4.22 4.71 5.51
C SER A 314 3.98 3.78 6.71
N GLY A 315 3.51 4.31 7.83
CA GLY A 315 3.02 3.51 8.96
C GLY A 315 1.58 2.99 8.79
N GLU A 316 0.94 3.21 7.65
CA GLU A 316 -0.47 2.90 7.45
C GLU A 316 -0.72 1.41 7.18
N ARG A 317 -1.91 0.94 7.58
CA ARG A 317 -2.34 -0.46 7.44
C ARG A 317 -2.75 -0.85 6.02
N HIS A 318 -2.91 0.10 5.09
CA HIS A 318 -3.41 -0.12 3.73
C HIS A 318 -2.32 0.02 2.65
N VAL A 319 -1.08 -0.36 3.03
CA VAL A 319 0.10 -0.25 2.18
C VAL A 319 0.64 -1.64 1.90
N GLU A 320 0.66 -2.01 0.62
CA GLU A 320 1.26 -3.25 0.15
C GLU A 320 2.74 -2.98 -0.15
N ARG A 321 3.62 -3.78 0.43
CA ARG A 321 5.07 -3.61 0.26
C ARG A 321 5.65 -4.75 -0.54
N TYR A 322 6.55 -4.40 -1.44
CA TYR A 322 7.21 -5.34 -2.33
C TYR A 322 8.70 -5.07 -2.38
N MET A 323 9.50 -6.13 -2.37
CA MET A 323 10.94 -6.05 -2.62
C MET A 323 11.24 -6.85 -3.87
N ILE A 324 12.01 -6.28 -4.80
CA ILE A 324 12.47 -6.97 -6.00
C ILE A 324 13.98 -7.03 -5.91
N VAL A 325 14.51 -8.23 -5.67
CA VAL A 325 15.94 -8.51 -5.58
C VAL A 325 16.42 -9.02 -6.92
N PHE A 326 17.36 -8.32 -7.53
CA PHE A 326 17.98 -8.70 -8.79
C PHE A 326 19.46 -9.03 -8.56
N THR A 327 19.94 -10.16 -9.09
CA THR A 327 21.38 -10.50 -9.10
C THR A 327 21.74 -11.44 -10.26
N ASP A 328 23.00 -11.38 -10.72
CA ASP A 328 23.54 -12.25 -11.76
C ASP A 328 24.58 -13.27 -11.25
N GLY A 329 24.75 -13.38 -9.94
CA GLY A 329 25.89 -14.08 -9.36
C GLY A 329 25.67 -14.66 -7.98
N ASP A 330 26.67 -15.42 -7.54
CA ASP A 330 26.74 -15.95 -6.17
C ASP A 330 27.26 -14.86 -5.23
N ASN A 331 26.96 -15.01 -3.93
CA ASN A 331 27.68 -14.26 -2.91
C ASN A 331 29.19 -14.57 -3.00
N THR A 332 30.02 -13.53 -3.08
CA THR A 332 31.48 -13.68 -3.28
C THR A 332 32.34 -12.97 -2.24
N ALA A 333 31.82 -11.95 -1.55
CA ALA A 333 32.52 -11.35 -0.42
C ALA A 333 31.59 -10.59 0.52
N TYR A 334 32.05 -10.37 1.75
CA TYR A 334 31.41 -9.50 2.73
C TYR A 334 32.47 -8.82 3.59
N HIS A 335 32.10 -7.73 4.28
CA HIS A 335 33.01 -7.07 5.21
C HIS A 335 32.70 -7.46 6.64
N LYS A 336 33.70 -7.87 7.42
CA LYS A 336 33.56 -8.09 8.86
C LYS A 336 34.50 -7.16 9.61
N ASP A 337 33.93 -6.28 10.43
CA ASP A 337 34.68 -5.29 11.23
C ASP A 337 35.67 -4.46 10.38
N GLY A 338 35.26 -4.10 9.15
CA GLY A 338 36.07 -3.33 8.20
C GLY A 338 37.04 -4.13 7.35
N VAL A 339 37.14 -5.45 7.55
CA VAL A 339 37.97 -6.36 6.75
C VAL A 339 37.12 -7.04 5.69
N LEU A 340 37.51 -6.89 4.42
CA LEU A 340 36.87 -7.59 3.30
C LEU A 340 37.31 -9.07 3.29
N LEU A 341 36.35 -9.98 3.45
CA LEU A 341 36.55 -11.43 3.32
C LEU A 341 35.95 -11.89 2.01
N SER A 342 36.75 -12.53 1.15
CA SER A 342 36.36 -12.91 -0.21
C SER A 342 36.62 -14.38 -0.51
N SER A 343 35.64 -15.08 -1.08
CA SER A 343 35.83 -16.44 -1.59
C SER A 343 36.71 -16.47 -2.85
N LEU A 344 36.92 -15.31 -3.48
CA LEU A 344 37.78 -15.15 -4.65
C LEU A 344 39.24 -14.82 -4.29
N GLU A 345 39.56 -14.68 -3.00
CA GLU A 345 40.92 -14.39 -2.56
C GLU A 345 41.91 -15.49 -2.99
N ARG A 346 43.07 -15.06 -3.50
CA ARG A 346 44.13 -15.96 -3.97
C ARG A 346 44.87 -16.55 -2.77
N GLY A 347 45.13 -17.85 -2.79
CA GLY A 347 45.88 -18.54 -1.73
C GLY A 347 45.03 -19.06 -0.57
N LEU A 348 43.74 -18.73 -0.49
CA LEU A 348 42.83 -19.38 0.45
C LEU A 348 42.55 -20.84 0.06
N SER A 349 42.48 -21.72 1.06
CA SER A 349 42.07 -23.10 0.89
C SER A 349 40.62 -23.21 0.42
N ARG A 350 40.27 -24.31 -0.25
CA ARG A 350 38.89 -24.55 -0.71
C ARG A 350 37.89 -24.49 0.46
N ALA A 351 38.23 -25.11 1.58
CA ALA A 351 37.39 -25.10 2.79
C ALA A 351 37.15 -23.68 3.34
N ALA A 352 38.17 -22.80 3.31
CA ALA A 352 38.01 -21.41 3.74
C ALA A 352 37.07 -20.64 2.80
N LYS A 353 37.21 -20.84 1.48
CA LYS A 353 36.33 -20.22 0.47
C LYS A 353 34.88 -20.69 0.62
N ASP A 354 34.67 -21.99 0.78
CA ASP A 354 33.34 -22.58 0.97
C ASP A 354 32.71 -22.05 2.27
N LYS A 355 33.50 -21.87 3.34
CA LYS A 355 33.01 -21.26 4.58
C LYS A 355 32.55 -19.81 4.39
N ILE A 356 33.31 -19.00 3.65
CA ILE A 356 32.93 -17.60 3.37
C ILE A 356 31.59 -17.56 2.63
N VAL A 357 31.41 -18.41 1.61
CA VAL A 357 30.15 -18.51 0.86
C VAL A 357 29.00 -18.98 1.77
N ALA A 358 29.22 -19.99 2.60
CA ALA A 358 28.20 -20.50 3.51
C ALA A 358 27.76 -19.46 4.55
N ASP A 359 28.69 -18.69 5.13
CA ASP A 359 28.39 -17.61 6.06
C ASP A 359 27.54 -16.53 5.36
N MET A 360 27.91 -16.09 4.16
CA MET A 360 27.13 -15.11 3.40
C MET A 360 25.73 -15.61 3.05
N ASN A 361 25.60 -16.86 2.59
CA ASN A 361 24.30 -17.44 2.27
C ASN A 361 23.41 -17.53 3.52
N THR A 362 24.00 -17.78 4.69
CA THR A 362 23.29 -17.71 5.98
C THR A 362 22.77 -16.30 6.25
N TYR A 363 23.60 -15.27 6.08
CA TYR A 363 23.18 -13.87 6.28
C TYR A 363 22.16 -13.41 5.25
N THR A 364 22.29 -13.81 3.97
CA THR A 364 21.28 -13.56 2.94
C THR A 364 19.95 -14.18 3.32
N LYS A 365 19.95 -15.44 3.79
CA LYS A 365 18.73 -16.10 4.23
C LYS A 365 18.06 -15.35 5.40
N LEU A 366 18.85 -14.92 6.40
CA LEU A 366 18.34 -14.11 7.50
C LEU A 366 17.71 -12.80 7.00
N ALA A 367 18.38 -12.11 6.08
CA ALA A 367 17.86 -10.88 5.47
C ALA A 367 16.55 -11.10 4.71
N CYS A 368 16.47 -12.17 3.92
CA CYS A 368 15.25 -12.51 3.21
C CYS A 368 14.11 -12.90 4.17
N ASP A 369 14.40 -13.65 5.23
CA ASP A 369 13.42 -14.05 6.23
C ASP A 369 12.88 -12.85 7.01
N GLU A 370 13.72 -11.84 7.30
CA GLU A 370 13.26 -10.58 7.88
C GLU A 370 12.44 -9.76 6.86
N ALA A 371 12.92 -9.64 5.63
CA ALA A 371 12.23 -8.89 4.57
C ALA A 371 10.82 -9.44 4.29
N LYS A 372 10.65 -10.76 4.31
CA LYS A 372 9.36 -11.46 4.13
C LYS A 372 8.33 -11.15 5.21
N LYS A 373 8.73 -10.63 6.37
CA LYS A 373 7.78 -10.16 7.41
C LYS A 373 7.16 -8.81 7.06
N THR A 374 7.84 -8.00 6.25
CA THR A 374 7.46 -6.62 5.92
C THR A 374 6.90 -6.49 4.51
N ALA A 375 7.39 -7.31 3.57
CA ALA A 375 7.09 -7.20 2.14
C ALA A 375 6.98 -8.55 1.45
N SER A 376 6.25 -8.58 0.32
CA SER A 376 6.34 -9.69 -0.62
C SER A 376 7.63 -9.56 -1.44
N VAL A 377 8.51 -10.55 -1.32
CA VAL A 377 9.85 -10.57 -1.92
C VAL A 377 9.81 -11.33 -3.24
N TYR A 378 10.19 -10.65 -4.31
CA TYR A 378 10.50 -11.21 -5.62
C TYR A 378 12.00 -11.29 -5.80
N THR A 379 12.46 -12.33 -6.49
CA THR A 379 13.87 -12.51 -6.82
C THR A 379 14.02 -12.83 -8.29
N ILE A 380 14.93 -12.14 -8.96
CA ILE A 380 15.31 -12.37 -10.35
C ILE A 380 16.76 -12.83 -10.36
N ARG A 381 16.99 -14.05 -10.84
CA ARG A 381 18.31 -14.60 -11.10
C ARG A 381 18.65 -14.43 -12.58
N LEU A 382 19.76 -13.78 -12.91
CA LEU A 382 20.24 -13.69 -14.29
C LEU A 382 21.42 -14.64 -14.51
N LEU A 383 21.22 -15.69 -15.31
CA LEU A 383 22.23 -16.66 -15.79
C LEU A 383 22.95 -17.49 -14.71
N LYS A 384 23.61 -16.84 -13.75
CA LYS A 384 24.39 -17.44 -12.67
C LYS A 384 23.83 -17.01 -11.31
N GLY A 385 24.33 -17.64 -10.25
CA GLY A 385 23.87 -17.48 -8.89
C GLY A 385 23.23 -18.74 -8.32
N ASP A 386 23.15 -18.79 -7.00
CA ASP A 386 22.57 -19.89 -6.22
C ASP A 386 21.03 -19.87 -6.35
N GLU A 387 20.53 -20.73 -7.24
CA GLU A 387 19.10 -20.89 -7.49
C GLU A 387 18.33 -21.25 -6.21
N ASN A 388 18.88 -22.12 -5.36
CA ASN A 388 18.19 -22.55 -4.15
C ASN A 388 18.07 -21.40 -3.16
N LEU A 389 19.15 -20.63 -2.99
CA LEU A 389 19.16 -19.45 -2.13
C LEU A 389 18.11 -18.43 -2.59
N LEU A 390 18.14 -18.05 -3.88
CA LEU A 390 17.24 -17.03 -4.41
C LEU A 390 15.77 -17.50 -4.42
N ARG A 391 15.52 -18.76 -4.79
CA ARG A 391 14.18 -19.35 -4.72
C ARG A 391 13.64 -19.39 -3.29
N SER A 392 14.50 -19.62 -2.29
CA SER A 392 14.10 -19.59 -0.87
C SER A 392 13.91 -18.17 -0.31
N CYS A 393 14.56 -17.19 -0.93
CA CYS A 393 14.44 -15.78 -0.57
C CYS A 393 13.10 -15.18 -1.03
N ALA A 394 12.60 -15.61 -2.20
CA ALA A 394 11.27 -15.25 -2.70
C ALA A 394 10.15 -15.67 -1.72
N SER A 395 9.10 -14.84 -1.59
CA SER A 395 7.98 -15.13 -0.68
C SER A 395 7.16 -16.34 -1.08
N THR A 396 7.00 -16.57 -2.39
CA THR A 396 6.33 -17.75 -2.95
C THR A 396 7.12 -18.25 -4.16
N PRO A 397 6.93 -19.52 -4.59
CA PRO A 397 7.60 -20.04 -5.77
C PRO A 397 7.34 -19.23 -7.06
N SER A 398 6.18 -18.57 -7.17
CA SER A 398 5.85 -17.69 -8.30
C SER A 398 6.51 -16.31 -8.25
N ASN A 399 7.05 -15.90 -7.09
CA ASN A 399 7.81 -14.65 -6.97
C ASN A 399 9.29 -14.84 -7.38
N TYR A 400 9.74 -16.05 -7.68
CA TYR A 400 11.07 -16.34 -8.23
C TYR A 400 11.04 -16.38 -9.76
N GLN A 401 11.95 -15.65 -10.41
CA GLN A 401 12.16 -15.71 -11.85
C GLN A 401 13.61 -16.03 -12.17
N ASP A 402 13.79 -17.03 -13.04
CA ASP A 402 15.08 -17.42 -13.58
C ASP A 402 15.19 -16.94 -15.02
N VAL A 403 16.12 -16.01 -15.26
CA VAL A 403 16.31 -15.36 -16.55
C VAL A 403 17.60 -15.89 -17.17
N GLN A 404 17.44 -16.69 -18.22
CA GLN A 404 18.55 -17.34 -18.93
C GLN A 404 19.10 -16.49 -20.09
N ASN A 405 18.48 -15.35 -20.38
CA ASN A 405 18.95 -14.42 -21.40
C ASN A 405 18.72 -12.97 -20.91
N PRO A 406 19.76 -12.12 -20.86
CA PRO A 406 19.62 -10.72 -20.45
C PRO A 406 18.53 -9.95 -21.21
N ALA A 407 18.29 -10.29 -22.49
CA ALA A 407 17.26 -9.64 -23.30
C ALA A 407 15.82 -9.86 -22.75
N ASP A 408 15.62 -10.89 -21.92
CA ASP A 408 14.31 -11.20 -21.32
C ASP A 408 14.05 -10.45 -20.01
N LEU A 409 15.03 -9.67 -19.51
CA LEU A 409 14.92 -8.94 -18.24
C LEU A 409 13.74 -7.98 -18.21
N THR A 410 13.54 -7.19 -19.26
CA THR A 410 12.40 -6.27 -19.33
C THR A 410 11.08 -7.01 -19.19
N SER A 411 10.95 -8.18 -19.83
CA SER A 411 9.75 -9.01 -19.71
C SER A 411 9.56 -9.59 -18.30
N ALA A 412 10.65 -9.89 -17.59
CA ALA A 412 10.60 -10.36 -16.20
C ALA A 412 10.09 -9.26 -15.26
N PHE A 413 10.67 -8.05 -15.35
CA PHE A 413 10.23 -6.88 -14.58
C PHE A 413 8.78 -6.51 -14.87
N ASP A 414 8.36 -6.54 -16.14
CA ASP A 414 6.98 -6.29 -16.56
C ASP A 414 5.98 -7.29 -15.97
N ARG A 415 6.36 -8.57 -15.88
CA ARG A 415 5.53 -9.60 -15.24
C ARG A 415 5.33 -9.30 -13.75
N ILE A 416 6.40 -8.93 -13.05
CA ILE A 416 6.33 -8.58 -11.62
C ILE A 416 5.46 -7.35 -11.42
N LEU A 417 5.63 -6.31 -12.23
CA LEU A 417 4.83 -5.10 -12.11
C LEU A 417 3.34 -5.39 -12.33
N ARG A 418 2.99 -6.22 -13.31
CA ARG A 418 1.60 -6.64 -13.52
C ARG A 418 1.03 -7.41 -12.33
N ASP A 419 1.79 -8.31 -11.74
CA ASP A 419 1.37 -9.07 -10.56
C ASP A 419 1.10 -8.13 -9.36
N ILE A 420 2.06 -7.25 -9.07
CA ILE A 420 1.94 -6.20 -8.04
C ILE A 420 0.72 -5.29 -8.25
N LEU A 421 0.40 -4.97 -9.50
CA LEU A 421 -0.75 -4.10 -9.82
C LEU A 421 -2.08 -4.86 -9.85
N ALA A 422 -2.09 -6.18 -10.10
CA ALA A 422 -3.32 -6.98 -10.13
C ALA A 422 -3.90 -7.19 -8.72
N THR A 423 -3.04 -7.31 -7.70
CA THR A 423 -3.46 -7.37 -6.28
C THR A 423 -4.09 -6.06 -5.77
N ARG A 424 -3.95 -4.98 -6.54
CA ARG A 424 -4.65 -3.71 -6.30
C ARG A 424 -6.14 -3.77 -6.65
N ILE A 425 -6.55 -4.65 -7.57
CA ILE A 425 -7.91 -4.68 -8.15
C ILE A 425 -8.81 -5.71 -7.45
N THR A 426 -8.24 -6.74 -6.83
CA THR A 426 -8.94 -7.99 -6.46
C THR A 426 -9.38 -8.11 -5.00
N SER A 427 -9.25 -7.07 -4.18
CA SER A 427 -9.62 -7.09 -2.75
C SER A 427 -10.54 -5.97 -2.33
#